data_AF-A0A962VMF2-F1
#
_entry.id   AF-A0A962VMF2-F1
#
_cell.length_a   1.000
_cell.length_b   1.000
_cell.length_c   1.000
_cell.angle_alpha   90.00
_cell.angle_beta   90.00
_cell.angle_gamma   90.00
#
_symmetry.space_group_name_H-M   'P 1'
#
loop_
_entity.id
_entity.type
_entity.pdbx_description
1 polymer ?
#
loop_
_entity_poly.entity_id
_entity_poly.type
_entity_poly.pdbx_seq_one_letter_code
_entity_poly.pdbx_strand_id
1 'polypeptide(L)'
;ETTLFNELDTAFHEALFLAAGQPNLHLLLRSRMGHLARARRLDLPSEGKMKAILHGHRAILKGIDSGIEAQATAAMRDHLSGTISRLDRLVKEHPGFFKAKNRD
;
A
#
# COMPACT_ATOMS: atom_id res chain seq x y z
N GLU A 1 11.89 -8.04 11.09
CA GLU A 1 11.30 -6.69 11.11
C GLU A 1 10.33 -6.46 9.93
N THR A 2 10.79 -6.52 8.68
CA THR A 2 9.98 -6.30 7.46
C THR A 2 8.72 -7.18 7.34
N THR A 3 8.80 -8.46 7.71
CA THR A 3 7.65 -9.38 7.66
C THR A 3 6.54 -8.95 8.61
N LEU A 4 6.88 -8.67 9.87
CA LEU A 4 5.93 -8.20 10.88
C LEU A 4 5.32 -6.85 10.47
N PHE A 5 6.12 -5.93 9.95
CA PHE A 5 5.61 -4.65 9.45
C PHE A 5 4.58 -4.86 8.33
N ASN A 6 4.86 -5.75 7.36
CA ASN A 6 3.93 -6.06 6.28
C ASN A 6 2.63 -6.70 6.78
N GLU A 7 2.70 -7.52 7.83
CA GLU A 7 1.51 -8.12 8.47
C GLU A 7 0.66 -7.05 9.14
N LEU A 8 1.27 -6.17 9.93
CA LEU A 8 0.59 -5.04 10.58
C LEU A 8 0.03 -4.02 9.57
N ASP A 9 0.76 -3.76 8.48
CA ASP A 9 0.28 -2.96 7.35
C ASP A 9 -0.97 -3.57 6.74
N THR A 10 -0.98 -4.89 6.52
CA THR A 10 -2.16 -5.60 6.00
C THR A 10 -3.34 -5.51 6.97
N ALA A 11 -3.09 -5.72 8.27
CA ALA A 11 -4.12 -5.63 9.31
C ALA A 11 -4.72 -4.23 9.44
N PHE A 12 -3.91 -3.17 9.26
CA PHE A 12 -4.42 -1.80 9.21
C PHE A 12 -5.45 -1.61 8.09
N HIS A 13 -5.12 -2.07 6.87
CA HIS A 13 -6.05 -1.96 5.74
C HIS A 13 -7.32 -2.80 5.98
N GLU A 14 -7.20 -4.01 6.53
CA GLU A 14 -8.35 -4.85 6.88
C GLU A 14 -9.28 -4.15 7.90
N ALA A 15 -8.70 -3.53 8.93
CA ALA A 15 -9.47 -2.80 9.94
C ALA A 15 -10.31 -1.66 9.35
N LEU A 16 -9.81 -0.95 8.33
CA LEU A 16 -10.58 0.09 7.64
C LEU A 16 -11.80 -0.48 6.91
N PHE A 17 -11.65 -1.62 6.24
CA PHE A 17 -12.79 -2.29 5.58
C PHE A 17 -13.80 -2.83 6.58
N LEU A 18 -13.33 -3.37 7.72
CA LEU A 18 -14.21 -3.82 8.81
C LEU A 18 -15.02 -2.65 9.39
N ALA A 19 -14.35 -1.52 9.68
CA ALA A 19 -14.99 -0.31 10.18
C ALA A 19 -16.05 0.25 9.20
N ALA A 20 -15.81 0.12 7.89
CA ALA A 20 -16.75 0.51 6.85
C ALA A 20 -17.88 -0.51 6.60
N GLY A 21 -17.90 -1.66 7.30
CA GLY A 21 -18.86 -2.74 7.07
C GLY A 21 -18.68 -3.47 5.73
N GLN A 22 -17.45 -3.47 5.18
CA GLN A 22 -17.12 -4.03 3.87
C GLN A 22 -16.04 -5.16 3.90
N PRO A 23 -16.15 -6.18 4.78
CA PRO A 23 -15.13 -7.24 4.88
C PRO A 23 -14.97 -8.05 3.58
N ASN A 24 -16.06 -8.34 2.87
CA ASN A 24 -16.00 -9.11 1.63
C ASN A 24 -15.28 -8.36 0.51
N LEU A 25 -15.37 -7.03 0.51
CA LEU A 25 -14.62 -6.19 -0.43
C LEU A 25 -13.12 -6.26 -0.17
N HIS A 26 -12.70 -6.30 1.10
CA HIS A 26 -11.30 -6.53 1.46
C HIS A 26 -10.77 -7.85 0.86
N LEU A 27 -11.51 -8.95 1.03
CA LEU A 27 -11.14 -10.26 0.50
C LEU A 27 -11.05 -10.27 -1.04
N LEU A 28 -12.01 -9.63 -1.71
CA LEU A 28 -12.02 -9.49 -3.17
C LEU A 28 -10.81 -8.68 -3.67
N LEU A 29 -10.51 -7.55 -3.04
CA LEU A 29 -9.37 -6.73 -3.42
C LEU A 29 -8.04 -7.46 -3.18
N ARG A 30 -7.92 -8.17 -2.06
CA ARG A 30 -6.70 -8.96 -1.74
C ARG A 30 -6.42 -10.03 -2.80
N SER A 31 -7.46 -10.70 -3.31
CA SER A 31 -7.29 -11.72 -4.35
C SER A 31 -6.85 -11.16 -5.70
N ARG A 32 -7.20 -9.89 -6.01
CA ARG A 32 -6.84 -9.23 -7.29
C ARG A 32 -5.54 -8.44 -7.24
N MET A 33 -5.09 -7.99 -6.07
CA MET A 33 -3.92 -7.12 -5.92
C MET A 33 -2.58 -7.87 -5.70
N GLY A 34 -2.48 -9.15 -6.07
CA GLY A 34 -1.29 -9.97 -5.80
C GLY A 34 0.02 -9.41 -6.39
N HIS A 35 -0.02 -8.84 -7.61
CA HIS A 35 1.16 -8.19 -8.21
C HIS A 35 1.62 -6.98 -7.41
N LEU A 36 0.67 -6.12 -7.02
CA LEU A 36 0.94 -4.93 -6.23
C LEU A 36 1.46 -5.30 -4.83
N ALA A 37 0.92 -6.35 -4.20
CA ALA A 37 1.42 -6.85 -2.92
C ALA A 37 2.88 -7.33 -3.01
N ARG A 38 3.25 -8.04 -4.09
CA ARG A 38 4.66 -8.43 -4.33
C ARG A 38 5.56 -7.22 -4.53
N ALA A 39 5.12 -6.22 -5.29
CA ALA A 39 5.88 -4.98 -5.49
C ALA A 39 6.07 -4.21 -4.17
N ARG A 40 5.02 -4.08 -3.34
CA ARG A 40 5.11 -3.47 -2.02
C ARG A 40 6.10 -4.21 -1.11
N ARG A 41 6.05 -5.54 -1.08
CA ARG A 41 6.98 -6.35 -0.28
C ARG A 41 8.43 -6.22 -0.77
N LEU A 42 8.64 -6.14 -2.08
CA LEU A 42 9.97 -5.90 -2.67
C LEU A 42 10.51 -4.51 -2.33
N ASP A 43 9.62 -3.50 -2.30
CA ASP A 43 9.98 -2.11 -1.99
C ASP A 43 10.22 -1.84 -0.50
N LEU A 44 9.58 -2.62 0.39
CA LEU A 44 9.54 -2.38 1.84
C LEU A 44 10.91 -2.28 2.53
N PRO A 45 11.95 -3.04 2.16
CA PRO A 45 13.29 -2.91 2.72
C PRO A 45 14.00 -1.59 2.36
N SER A 46 13.47 -0.81 1.41
CA SER A 46 14.08 0.45 1.00
C SER A 46 14.16 1.43 2.16
N GLU A 47 15.27 2.18 2.21
CA GLU A 47 15.49 3.19 3.25
C GLU A 47 14.31 4.18 3.33
N GLY A 48 13.86 4.44 4.56
CA GLY A 48 12.76 5.36 4.85
C GLY A 48 11.36 4.84 4.50
N LYS A 49 11.20 3.70 3.82
CA LYS A 49 9.90 3.24 3.31
C LYS A 49 8.88 2.96 4.41
N MET A 50 9.27 2.22 5.46
CA MET A 50 8.39 1.94 6.59
C MET A 50 7.92 3.22 7.31
N LYS A 51 8.82 4.20 7.47
CA LYS A 51 8.48 5.51 8.06
C LYS A 51 7.49 6.28 7.19
N ALA A 52 7.67 6.26 5.87
CA ALA A 52 6.74 6.89 4.94
C ALA A 52 5.35 6.25 4.97
N ILE A 53 5.27 4.92 5.02
CA ILE A 53 4.00 4.18 5.17
C ILE A 53 3.30 4.57 6.48
N LEU A 54 4.04 4.57 7.60
CA LEU A 54 3.48 4.93 8.90
C LEU A 54 2.97 6.39 8.93
N HIS A 55 3.66 7.30 8.24
CA HIS A 55 3.19 8.68 8.08
C HIS A 55 1.87 8.73 7.29
N GLY A 56 1.77 7.99 6.18
CA GLY A 56 0.53 7.87 5.40
C GLY A 56 -0.64 7.33 6.24
N HIS A 57 -0.41 6.29 7.03
CA HIS A 57 -1.44 5.73 7.93
C HIS A 57 -1.92 6.75 8.96
N ARG A 58 -1.00 7.51 9.57
CA ARG A 58 -1.37 8.59 10.51
C ARG A 58 -2.17 9.70 9.84
N ALA A 59 -1.83 10.06 8.60
CA ALA A 59 -2.58 11.07 7.85
C ALA A 59 -4.00 10.60 7.54
N ILE A 60 -4.17 9.32 7.17
CA ILE A 60 -5.48 8.69 6.95
C ILE A 60 -6.31 8.76 8.23
N LEU A 61 -5.76 8.30 9.37
CA LEU A 61 -6.47 8.34 10.65
C LEU A 61 -6.87 9.76 11.05
N LYS A 62 -5.97 10.73 10.92
CA LYS A 62 -6.28 12.14 11.19
C LYS A 62 -7.41 12.68 10.30
N GLY A 63 -7.45 12.27 9.03
CA GLY A 63 -8.51 12.64 8.10
C GLY A 63 -9.86 11.99 8.45
N ILE A 64 -9.85 10.78 9.01
CA ILE A 64 -11.05 10.10 9.52
C ILE A 64 -11.53 10.80 10.80
N ASP A 65 -10.63 11.04 11.76
CA ASP A 65 -10.93 11.68 13.04
C ASP A 65 -11.49 13.10 12.89
N SER A 66 -11.11 13.82 11.82
CA SER A 66 -11.65 15.15 11.53
C SER A 66 -13.09 15.13 11.02
N GLY A 67 -13.60 13.97 10.61
CA GLY A 67 -14.93 13.81 10.00
C GLY A 67 -15.05 14.42 8.59
N ILE A 68 -13.94 14.87 7.98
CA ILE A 68 -13.94 15.51 6.67
C ILE A 68 -13.54 14.48 5.61
N GLU A 69 -14.54 13.95 4.88
CA GLU A 69 -14.35 12.92 3.85
C GLU A 69 -13.23 13.25 2.85
N ALA A 70 -13.16 14.50 2.38
CA ALA A 70 -12.17 14.93 1.41
C ALA A 70 -10.73 14.78 1.94
N GLN A 71 -10.50 14.98 3.24
CA GLN A 71 -9.17 14.84 3.85
C GLN A 71 -8.76 13.37 3.94
N ALA A 72 -9.64 12.51 4.43
CA ALA A 72 -9.39 11.06 4.48
C ALA A 72 -9.13 10.49 3.08
N THR A 73 -9.92 10.91 2.10
CA THR A 73 -9.81 10.48 0.70
C THR A 73 -8.49 10.93 0.07
N ALA A 74 -8.09 12.19 0.27
CA ALA A 74 -6.83 12.70 -0.23
C ALA A 74 -5.64 11.94 0.37
N ALA A 75 -5.61 11.78 1.70
CA ALA A 75 -4.56 11.03 2.38
C ALA A 75 -4.44 9.58 1.90
N MET A 76 -5.57 8.91 1.66
CA MET A 76 -5.59 7.55 1.12
C MET A 76 -5.03 7.50 -0.31
N ARG A 77 -5.38 8.45 -1.18
CA ARG A 77 -4.84 8.52 -2.55
C ARG A 77 -3.34 8.70 -2.55
N ASP A 78 -2.84 9.62 -1.73
CA ASP A 78 -1.41 9.88 -1.61
C ASP A 78 -0.66 8.64 -1.11
N HIS A 79 -1.17 7.98 -0.07
CA HIS A 79 -0.63 6.73 0.47
C HIS A 79 -0.54 5.62 -0.58
N LEU A 80 -1.62 5.38 -1.33
CA LEU A 80 -1.66 4.32 -2.35
C LEU A 80 -0.76 4.58 -3.56
N SER A 81 -0.48 5.86 -3.87
CA SER A 81 0.37 6.23 -5.02
C SER A 81 1.85 5.85 -4.83
N GLY A 82 2.31 5.73 -3.58
CA GLY A 82 3.74 5.73 -3.23
C GLY A 82 4.55 4.54 -3.74
N THR A 83 3.96 3.36 -3.93
CA THR A 83 4.67 2.21 -4.53
C THR A 83 4.55 2.20 -6.05
N ILE A 84 3.45 2.70 -6.60
CA ILE A 84 3.25 2.79 -8.05
C ILE A 84 4.30 3.74 -8.65
N SER A 85 4.55 4.88 -8.01
CA SER A 85 5.59 5.83 -8.44
C SER A 85 7.02 5.28 -8.38
N ARG A 86 7.25 4.17 -7.66
CA ARG A 86 8.55 3.52 -7.53
C ARG A 86 8.73 2.32 -8.46
N LEU A 87 7.70 1.93 -9.20
CA LEU A 87 7.71 0.69 -9.99
C LEU A 87 8.85 0.65 -11.02
N ASP A 88 9.06 1.74 -11.77
CA ASP A 88 10.13 1.80 -12.77
C ASP A 88 11.52 1.63 -12.15
N ARG A 89 11.71 2.12 -10.92
CA ARG A 89 12.96 1.94 -10.18
C ARG A 89 13.12 0.51 -9.69
N LEU A 90 12.07 -0.09 -9.13
CA LEU A 90 12.09 -1.50 -8.71
C LEU A 90 12.41 -2.45 -9.87
N VAL A 91 11.90 -2.15 -11.07
CA VAL A 91 12.23 -2.92 -12.29
C VAL A 91 13.73 -2.84 -12.61
N LYS A 92 14.34 -1.66 -12.47
CA LYS A 92 15.78 -1.45 -12.71
C LYS A 92 16.66 -2.09 -11.64
N GLU A 93 16.27 -1.99 -10.37
CA GLU A 93 17.01 -2.53 -9.22
C GLU A 93 16.89 -4.06 -9.11
N HIS A 94 15.77 -4.63 -9.57
CA HIS A 94 15.44 -6.05 -9.42
C HIS A 94 14.96 -6.71 -10.73
N PRO A 95 15.69 -6.62 -11.84
CA PRO A 95 15.21 -7.05 -13.15
C PRO A 95 14.80 -8.53 -13.21
N GLY A 96 15.44 -9.41 -12.43
CA GLY A 96 15.10 -10.83 -12.35
C GLY A 96 13.74 -11.14 -11.71
N PHE A 97 13.12 -10.18 -11.02
CA PHE A 97 11.78 -10.33 -10.43
C PHE A 97 10.65 -9.88 -11.35
N PHE A 98 10.97 -9.28 -12.50
CA PHE A 98 10.00 -8.76 -13.46
C PHE A 98 10.14 -9.48 -14.80
N LYS A 99 9.01 -9.65 -15.50
CA LYS A 99 9.06 -10.05 -16.90
C LYS A 99 9.61 -8.89 -17.72
N ALA A 100 10.35 -9.20 -18.80
CA ALA A 100 10.73 -8.19 -19.77
C ALA A 100 9.50 -7.41 -20.23
N LYS A 101 9.63 -6.09 -20.40
CA LYS A 101 8.56 -5.27 -20.97
C LYS A 101 8.33 -5.79 -22.40
N ASN A 102 7.19 -6.41 -22.67
CA ASN A 102 6.81 -6.71 -24.04
C ASN A 102 6.71 -5.37 -24.79
N ARG A 103 7.43 -5.29 -25.91
CA ARG A 103 7.29 -4.18 -26.86
C ARG A 103 6.06 -4.49 -27.71
N ASP A 104 4.88 -4.09 -27.22
CA ASP A 104 3.71 -3.87 -28.07
C ASP A 104 3.69 -2.40 -28.49
#